data_AF-A0A2R4M1K4-F1
#
_entry.id   AF-A0A2R4M1K4-F1
#
_cell.length_a   1.000
_cell.length_b   1.000
_cell.length_c   1.000
_cell.angle_alpha   90.00
_cell.angle_beta   90.00
_cell.angle_gamma   90.00
#
_symmetry.space_group_name_H-M   'P 1'
#
loop_
_entity.id
_entity.type
_entity.pdbx_description
1 polymer ?
#
loop_
_entity_poly.entity_id
_entity_poly.type
_entity_poly.pdbx_seq_one_letter_code
_entity_poly.pdbx_strand_id
1 'polypeptide(L)' 'MLKSLIISQFAGPIIRHGATVVGGYLIAQGWADESTAGEIVGGLVAAGGLIMSWADKAIRV' A
#
# COMPACT_ATOMS: atom_id res chain seq x y z
N MET A 1 10.78 0.33 -20.07
CA MET A 1 10.51 -1.07 -19.64
C MET A 1 11.23 -1.45 -18.35
N LEU A 2 12.58 -1.40 -18.28
CA LEU A 2 13.32 -1.77 -17.06
C LEU A 2 12.92 -0.94 -15.81
N LYS A 3 12.68 0.37 -15.98
CA LYS A 3 12.21 1.24 -14.88
C LYS A 3 10.83 0.84 -14.32
N SER A 4 9.88 0.47 -15.17
CA SER A 4 8.54 0.01 -14.75
C SER A 4 8.61 -1.36 -14.05
N LEU A 5 9.49 -2.26 -14.50
CA LEU A 5 9.75 -3.53 -13.82
C LEU A 5 10.32 -3.33 -12.41
N ILE A 6 11.33 -2.46 -12.26
CA ILE A 6 11.92 -2.16 -10.95
C ILE A 6 10.86 -1.53 -10.03
N ILE A 7 10.11 -0.55 -10.52
CA ILE A 7 9.09 0.13 -9.71
C ILE A 7 7.99 -0.84 -9.27
N SER A 8 7.46 -1.66 -10.17
CA SER A 8 6.42 -2.65 -9.83
C SER A 8 6.93 -3.72 -8.86
N GLN A 9 8.19 -4.13 -8.97
CA GLN A 9 8.79 -5.15 -8.10
C GLN A 9 8.93 -4.69 -6.64
N PHE A 10 9.13 -3.39 -6.39
CA PHE A 10 9.33 -2.85 -5.02
C PHE A 10 8.12 -2.11 -4.47
N ALA A 11 7.41 -1.33 -5.28
CA ALA A 11 6.35 -0.46 -4.78
C ALA A 11 5.13 -1.25 -4.27
N GLY A 12 4.74 -2.34 -4.95
CA GLY A 12 3.65 -3.21 -4.49
C GLY A 12 3.92 -3.81 -3.10
N PRO A 13 5.08 -4.47 -2.89
CA PRO A 13 5.47 -4.95 -1.56
C PRO A 13 5.53 -3.85 -0.50
N ILE A 14 6.08 -2.68 -0.81
CA ILE A 14 6.17 -1.55 0.14
C ILE A 14 4.78 -1.10 0.58
N ILE A 15 3.84 -0.92 -0.35
CA ILE A 15 2.46 -0.53 -0.02
C ILE A 15 1.81 -1.56 0.90
N ARG A 16 1.91 -2.85 0.55
CA ARG A 16 1.26 -3.92 1.34
C ARG A 16 1.87 -4.04 2.74
N HIS A 17 3.19 -4.20 2.83
CA HIS A 17 3.85 -4.39 4.12
C HIS A 17 3.79 -3.11 4.97
N GLY A 18 3.91 -1.93 4.35
CA GLY A 18 3.70 -0.65 5.04
C GLY A 18 2.29 -0.54 5.62
N ALA A 19 1.26 -0.86 4.84
CA ALA A 19 -0.12 -0.88 5.33
C ALA A 19 -0.30 -1.88 6.49
N THR A 20 0.27 -3.08 6.39
CA THR A 20 0.24 -4.08 7.48
C THR A 20 0.91 -3.56 8.76
N VAL A 21 2.06 -2.90 8.65
CA VAL A 21 2.75 -2.30 9.80
C VAL A 21 1.89 -1.21 10.44
N VAL A 22 1.28 -0.34 9.64
CA VAL A 22 0.37 0.70 10.14
C VAL A 22 -0.80 0.06 10.90
N GLY A 23 -1.47 -0.94 10.31
CA GLY A 23 -2.59 -1.62 10.98
C GLY A 23 -2.18 -2.26 12.31
N GLY A 24 -1.07 -2.99 12.33
CA GLY A 24 -0.55 -3.60 13.56
C GLY A 24 -0.16 -2.58 14.62
N TYR A 25 0.43 -1.45 14.22
CA TYR A 25 0.77 -0.36 15.12
C TYR A 25 -0.47 0.29 15.75
N LEU A 26 -1.50 0.54 14.95
CA LEU A 26 -2.76 1.13 15.43
C LEU A 26 -3.44 0.25 16.49
N ILE A 27 -3.46 -1.06 16.27
CA ILE A 27 -3.97 -2.04 17.25
C ILE A 27 -3.11 -2.02 18.52
N ALA A 28 -1.78 -2.10 18.36
CA ALA A 28 -0.85 -2.16 19.49
C ALA A 28 -0.90 -0.92 20.40
N GLN A 29 -1.19 0.25 19.83
CA GLN A 29 -1.35 1.50 20.59
C GLN A 29 -2.77 1.68 21.16
N GLY A 30 -3.70 0.77 20.86
CA GLY A 30 -5.10 0.89 21.25
C GLY A 30 -5.84 2.03 20.54
N TRP A 31 -5.36 2.45 19.36
CA TRP A 31 -5.99 3.51 18.56
C TRP A 31 -7.12 2.97 17.68
N ALA A 32 -7.10 1.67 17.34
CA ALA A 32 -8.11 1.00 16.53
C ALA A 32 -8.27 -0.45 16.97
N ASP A 33 -9.49 -0.99 16.85
CA ASP A 33 -9.76 -2.43 16.98
C ASP A 33 -9.36 -3.19 15.69
N GLU A 34 -9.46 -4.53 15.72
CA GLU A 34 -9.07 -5.37 14.58
C GLU A 34 -9.88 -5.07 13.31
N SER A 35 -11.16 -4.72 13.45
CA SER A 35 -12.04 -4.40 12.32
C SER A 35 -11.62 -3.09 11.67
N THR A 36 -11.50 -2.04 12.48
CA THR A 36 -11.13 -0.69 12.07
C THR A 36 -9.72 -0.68 11.45
N ALA A 37 -8.76 -1.37 12.06
CA ALA A 37 -7.43 -1.51 11.50
C ALA A 37 -7.43 -2.27 10.17
N GLY A 38 -8.28 -3.30 10.04
CA GLY A 38 -8.50 -4.02 8.78
C GLY A 38 -9.02 -3.11 7.67
N GLU A 39 -9.99 -2.24 7.97
CA GLU A 39 -10.51 -1.25 7.03
C GLU A 39 -9.44 -0.25 6.60
N ILE A 40 -8.64 0.26 7.55
CA ILE A 40 -7.52 1.19 7.26
C ILE A 40 -6.48 0.53 6.36
N VAL A 41 -6.06 -0.70 6.68
CA VAL A 41 -5.10 -1.46 5.87
C VAL A 41 -5.65 -1.67 4.46
N GLY A 42 -6.90 -2.11 4.34
CA GLY A 42 -7.57 -2.29 3.05
C GLY A 42 -7.62 -0.99 2.23
N GLY A 43 -7.98 0.12 2.87
CA GLY A 43 -8.00 1.45 2.26
C GLY A 43 -6.62 1.91 1.78
N LEU A 44 -5.57 1.72 2.59
CA LEU A 44 -4.19 2.06 2.21
C LEU A 44 -3.70 1.24 1.00
N VAL A 45 -4.01 -0.06 0.98
CA VAL A 45 -3.64 -0.92 -0.16
C VAL A 45 -4.38 -0.51 -1.42
N ALA A 46 -5.68 -0.21 -1.32
CA ALA A 46 -6.48 0.26 -2.46
C ALA A 46 -5.95 1.60 -3.00
N ALA A 47 -5.70 2.58 -2.12
CA ALA A 47 -5.14 3.87 -2.49
C ALA A 47 -3.75 3.73 -3.14
N GLY A 48 -2.88 2.89 -2.57
CA GLY A 48 -1.58 2.59 -3.14
C GLY A 48 -1.69 1.93 -4.53
N GLY A 49 -2.66 1.04 -4.74
CA GLY A 49 -2.94 0.44 -6.04
C GLY A 49 -3.37 1.48 -7.10
N LEU A 50 -4.18 2.46 -6.71
CA LEU A 50 -4.57 3.57 -7.60
C LEU A 50 -3.37 4.44 -7.98
N ILE A 51 -2.53 4.80 -7.01
CA ILE A 51 -1.30 5.57 -7.24
C ILE A 51 -0.37 4.81 -8.18
N MET A 52 -0.20 3.50 -7.95
CA MET A 52 0.61 2.64 -8.81
C MET A 52 0.07 2.58 -10.23
N SER A 53 -1.24 2.45 -10.41
CA SER A 53 -1.89 2.46 -11.72
C SER A 53 -1.57 3.74 -12.50
N TRP A 54 -1.65 4.90 -11.83
CA TRP A 54 -1.31 6.19 -12.43
C TRP A 54 0.19 6.31 -12.75
N ALA A 55 1.05 5.90 -11.83
CA ALA A 55 2.50 5.93 -12.03
C ALA A 55 2.93 5.04 -13.21
N ASP A 56 2.39 3.82 -13.30
CA ASP A 56 2.72 2.89 -14.38
C ASP A 56 2.25 3.44 -15.74
N LYS A 57 1.11 4.13 -15.78
CA LYS A 57 0.63 4.81 -16.98
C LYS A 57 1.57 5.96 -17.38
N ALA A 58 2.02 6.77 -16.43
CA ALA A 58 2.93 7.88 -16.69
C ALA A 58 4.34 7.44 -17.13
N ILE A 59 4.79 6.24 -16.73
CA ILE A 59 6.12 5.70 -17.07
C ILE A 59 6.11 4.96 -18.41
N ARG A 60 4.95 4.44 -18.84
CA ARG A 60 4.77 3.70 -20.10
C ARG A 60 4.50 4.61 -21.30
N VAL A 61 3.97 5.81 -21.07
CA VAL A 61 3.88 6.89 -22.08
C VAL A 61 5.26 7.52 -22.24
#